data_AF-A0A836SXN4-F1
#
_entry.id   AF-A0A836SXN4-F1
#
_cell.length_a   1.000
_cell.length_b   1.000
_cell.length_c   1.000
_cell.angle_alpha   90.00
_cell.angle_beta   90.00
_cell.angle_gamma   90.00
#
_symmetry.space_group_name_H-M   'P 1'
#
loop_
_entity.id
_entity.type
_entity.pdbx_description
1 polymer ?
#
loop_
_entity_poly.entity_id
_entity_poly.type
_entity_poly.pdbx_seq_one_letter_code
_entity_poly.pdbx_strand_id
1 'polypeptide(L)'
;MDKLLKWLSEHNIKFLKTDHKIIIQHDDYFFLYRLDKVISAIKAGFRFEDAIKIITEDWEYLVIDVKKAAEKKSNHLLRMLSRVIGEKGKAKSMLEELTKAKIVIDDRFVHILDYY
;
A
#
# COMPACT_ATOMS: atom_id res chain seq x y z
N MET A 1 6.96 -8.20 7.63
CA MET A 1 5.94 -8.72 8.58
C MET A 1 6.39 -8.64 10.03
N ASP A 2 7.65 -8.92 10.38
CA ASP A 2 8.08 -8.92 11.79
C ASP A 2 7.93 -7.56 12.48
N LYS A 3 8.19 -6.46 11.77
CA LYS A 3 7.95 -5.10 12.27
C LYS A 3 6.49 -4.85 12.66
N LEU A 4 5.53 -5.39 11.87
CA LEU A 4 4.11 -5.29 12.18
C LEU A 4 3.76 -6.06 13.45
N LEU A 5 4.24 -7.31 13.57
CA LEU A 5 3.98 -8.13 14.76
C LEU A 5 4.56 -7.50 16.03
N LYS A 6 5.77 -6.95 15.93
CA LYS A 6 6.39 -6.18 17.02
C LYS A 6 5.51 -4.99 17.42
N TRP A 7 5.08 -4.19 16.45
CA TRP A 7 4.22 -3.04 16.69
C TRP A 7 2.88 -3.42 17.34
N LEU A 8 2.23 -4.49 16.89
CA LEU A 8 0.99 -5.00 17.50
C LEU A 8 1.19 -5.36 18.97
N SER A 9 2.31 -6.03 19.30
CA SER A 9 2.65 -6.39 20.67
C SER A 9 2.92 -5.17 21.54
N GLU A 10 3.63 -4.16 21.02
CA GLU A 10 3.95 -2.92 21.73
C GLU A 10 2.69 -2.09 22.06
N HIS A 11 1.64 -2.22 21.24
CA HIS A 11 0.37 -1.48 21.40
C HIS A 11 -0.73 -2.33 22.06
N ASN A 12 -0.38 -3.46 22.68
CA ASN A 12 -1.30 -4.37 23.38
C ASN A 12 -2.46 -4.88 22.50
N ILE A 13 -2.24 -5.02 21.19
CA ILE A 13 -3.24 -5.56 20.27
C ILE A 13 -3.17 -7.09 20.30
N LYS A 14 -4.32 -7.74 20.53
CA LYS A 14 -4.40 -9.20 20.59
C LYS A 14 -4.22 -9.79 19.19
N PHE A 15 -3.22 -10.66 19.03
CA PHE A 15 -3.04 -11.45 17.82
C PHE A 15 -2.59 -12.87 18.12
N LEU A 16 -2.91 -13.79 17.20
CA LEU A 16 -2.41 -15.16 17.17
C LEU A 16 -1.67 -15.36 15.85
N LYS A 17 -0.40 -15.76 15.93
CA LYS A 17 0.39 -16.16 14.76
C LYS A 17 0.50 -17.68 14.72
N THR A 18 0.17 -18.27 13.58
CA THR A 18 0.47 -19.65 13.23
C THR A 18 1.40 -19.68 12.02
N ASP A 19 1.79 -20.87 11.55
CA ASP A 19 2.69 -21.00 10.40
C ASP A 19 2.13 -20.39 9.10
N HIS A 20 0.81 -20.41 8.93
CA HIS A 20 0.14 -19.96 7.69
C HIS A 20 -0.74 -18.70 7.83
N LYS A 21 -1.06 -18.27 9.06
CA LYS A 21 -1.99 -17.15 9.28
C LYS A 21 -1.63 -16.33 10.49
N ILE A 22 -2.05 -15.07 10.45
CA ILE A 22 -2.07 -14.17 11.60
C ILE A 22 -3.53 -13.77 11.80
N ILE A 23 -4.07 -14.02 12.98
CA ILE A 23 -5.41 -13.62 13.39
C ILE A 23 -5.25 -12.43 14.31
N ILE A 24 -5.92 -11.32 14.02
CA ILE A 24 -5.87 -10.09 14.82
C ILE A 24 -7.28 -9.83 15.31
N GLN A 25 -7.41 -9.54 16.61
CA GLN A 25 -8.69 -9.27 17.25
C GLN A 25 -8.65 -7.87 17.88
N HIS A 26 -9.66 -7.07 17.57
CA HIS A 26 -9.82 -5.72 18.09
C HIS A 26 -11.31 -5.37 18.12
N ASP A 27 -11.73 -4.60 19.12
CA ASP A 27 -13.15 -4.28 19.32
C ASP A 27 -13.63 -3.14 18.40
N ASP A 28 -12.70 -2.30 17.93
CA ASP A 28 -12.98 -1.27 16.93
C ASP A 28 -12.79 -1.80 15.49
N TYR A 29 -13.89 -1.80 14.74
CA TYR A 29 -13.92 -2.13 13.32
C TYR A 29 -13.08 -1.17 12.46
N PHE A 30 -13.09 0.13 12.77
CA PHE A 30 -12.37 1.11 11.97
C PHE A 30 -10.86 0.90 12.07
N PHE A 31 -10.36 0.59 13.27
CA PHE A 31 -8.98 0.13 13.45
C PHE A 31 -8.64 -1.09 12.58
N LEU A 32 -9.48 -2.14 12.58
CA LEU A 32 -9.25 -3.34 11.76
C LEU A 32 -9.24 -3.03 10.26
N TYR A 33 -10.13 -2.15 9.81
CA TYR A 33 -10.18 -1.67 8.43
C TYR A 33 -8.89 -0.94 8.02
N ARG A 34 -8.40 -0.02 8.88
CA ARG A 34 -7.12 0.68 8.63
C ARG A 34 -5.95 -0.29 8.66
N LEU A 35 -5.95 -1.27 9.56
CA LEU A 35 -4.93 -2.30 9.64
C LEU A 35 -4.87 -3.20 8.40
N ASP A 36 -6.01 -3.54 7.82
CA ASP A 36 -6.07 -4.25 6.54
C ASP A 36 -5.41 -3.43 5.41
N LYS A 37 -5.63 -2.11 5.39
CA LYS A 37 -4.91 -1.20 4.47
C LYS A 37 -3.40 -1.20 4.73
N VAL A 38 -2.95 -1.14 6.00
CA VAL A 38 -1.52 -1.26 6.34
C VAL A 38 -0.91 -2.54 5.79
N ILE A 39 -1.58 -3.68 6.02
CA ILE A 39 -1.11 -4.99 5.53
C ILE A 39 -1.05 -5.00 3.99
N SER A 40 -2.08 -4.46 3.34
CA SER A 40 -2.17 -4.37 1.89
C SER A 40 -1.06 -3.48 1.30
N ALA A 41 -0.77 -2.33 1.92
CA ALA A 41 0.32 -1.46 1.50
C ALA A 41 1.70 -2.13 1.66
N ILE A 42 1.94 -2.85 2.77
CA ILE A 42 3.18 -3.61 2.97
C ILE A 42 3.33 -4.70 1.90
N LYS A 43 2.25 -5.42 1.58
CA LYS A 43 2.25 -6.44 0.52
C LYS A 43 2.53 -5.85 -0.86
N ALA A 44 2.04 -4.65 -1.13
CA ALA A 44 2.30 -3.93 -2.37
C ALA A 44 3.78 -3.49 -2.50
N GLY A 45 4.52 -3.40 -1.40
CA GLY A 45 5.94 -3.05 -1.39
C GLY A 45 6.27 -1.75 -0.65
N PHE A 46 5.31 -1.12 0.02
CA PHE A 46 5.62 0.01 0.89
C PHE A 46 6.37 -0.45 2.14
N ARG A 47 7.24 0.43 2.64
CA ARG A 47 7.92 0.21 3.91
C ARG A 47 6.92 0.22 5.06
N PHE A 48 7.18 -0.59 6.08
CA PHE A 48 6.36 -0.60 7.29
C PHE A 48 6.20 0.80 7.92
N GLU A 49 7.28 1.58 7.96
CA GLU A 49 7.28 2.92 8.57
C GLU A 49 6.40 3.92 7.81
N ASP A 50 6.14 3.66 6.53
CA ASP A 50 5.26 4.48 5.71
C ASP A 50 3.82 3.97 5.79
N ALA A 51 3.63 2.65 5.71
CA ALA A 51 2.32 2.05 5.77
C ALA A 51 1.64 2.25 7.13
N ILE A 52 2.37 2.20 8.25
CA ILE A 52 1.79 2.35 9.59
C ILE A 52 1.17 3.73 9.83
N LYS A 53 1.56 4.73 9.03
CA LYS A 53 0.96 6.06 9.03
C LYS A 53 -0.52 6.04 8.71
N ILE A 54 -1.01 5.00 8.02
CA ILE A 54 -2.44 4.79 7.82
C ILE A 54 -3.18 4.54 9.14
N ILE A 55 -2.52 4.23 10.25
CA ILE A 55 -3.14 4.13 11.58
C ILE A 55 -2.73 5.30 12.46
N THR A 56 -1.44 5.65 12.46
CA THR A 56 -0.86 6.63 13.40
C THR A 56 -1.05 8.08 12.97
N GLU A 57 -1.32 8.32 11.69
CA GLU A 57 -1.52 9.63 11.08
C GLU A 57 -2.77 9.55 10.16
N ASP A 58 -3.18 10.64 9.51
CA ASP A 58 -4.31 10.67 8.57
C ASP A 58 -3.88 10.33 7.14
N TRP A 59 -3.08 9.27 6.99
CA TRP A 59 -2.69 8.78 5.68
C TRP A 59 -3.71 7.80 5.11
N GLU A 60 -3.82 7.80 3.79
CA GLU A 60 -4.69 6.91 3.04
C GLU A 60 -3.91 5.98 2.10
N TYR A 61 -4.53 4.86 1.76
CA TYR A 61 -3.99 3.87 0.82
C TYR A 61 -4.94 3.65 -0.32
N LEU A 62 -4.48 3.97 -1.53
CA LEU A 62 -5.25 3.96 -2.76
C LEU A 62 -4.63 2.98 -3.75
N VAL A 63 -5.47 2.26 -4.48
CA VAL A 63 -5.04 1.28 -5.49
C VAL A 63 -5.79 1.55 -6.79
N ILE A 64 -5.02 1.81 -7.84
CA ILE A 64 -5.54 2.00 -9.19
C ILE A 64 -5.26 0.73 -10.00
N ASP A 65 -6.33 0.04 -10.42
CA ASP A 65 -6.24 -1.09 -11.34
C ASP A 65 -6.12 -0.59 -12.78
N VAL A 66 -4.89 -0.50 -13.28
CA VAL A 66 -4.59 0.04 -14.62
C VAL A 66 -5.22 -0.83 -15.71
N LYS A 67 -5.43 -2.13 -15.45
CA LYS A 67 -6.11 -3.04 -16.38
C LYS A 67 -7.55 -2.60 -16.65
N LYS A 68 -8.23 -1.95 -15.71
CA LYS A 68 -9.59 -1.43 -15.94
C LYS A 68 -9.63 -0.28 -16.95
N ALA A 69 -8.53 0.47 -17.06
CA ALA A 69 -8.37 1.54 -18.04
C ALA A 69 -7.73 1.06 -19.36
N ALA A 70 -7.08 -0.12 -19.36
CA ALA A 70 -6.47 -0.70 -20.54
C ALA A 70 -7.54 -1.41 -21.40
N GLU A 71 -7.58 -1.12 -22.70
CA GLU A 71 -8.35 -1.90 -23.68
C GLU A 71 -7.91 -3.38 -23.68
N LYS A 72 -8.72 -4.28 -24.26
CA LYS A 72 -8.57 -5.77 -24.23
C LYS A 72 -7.21 -6.34 -24.69
N LYS A 73 -6.26 -5.52 -25.16
CA LYS A 73 -4.94 -5.94 -25.65
C LYS A 73 -3.89 -5.89 -24.52
N SER A 74 -3.27 -7.03 -24.19
CA SER A 74 -2.25 -7.18 -23.14
C SER A 74 -1.10 -6.16 -23.20
N ASN A 75 -0.63 -5.81 -24.41
CA ASN A 75 0.48 -4.86 -24.60
C ASN A 75 0.13 -3.41 -24.23
N HIS A 76 -1.13 -3.06 -24.00
CA HIS A 76 -1.53 -1.71 -23.58
C HIS A 76 -1.23 -1.48 -22.09
N LEU A 77 -1.43 -2.50 -21.25
CA LEU A 77 -1.23 -2.39 -19.79
C LEU A 77 0.22 -2.03 -19.46
N LEU A 78 1.18 -2.80 -20.00
CA LEU A 78 2.60 -2.55 -19.77
C LEU A 78 3.01 -1.14 -20.22
N ARG A 79 2.56 -0.69 -21.39
CA ARG A 79 2.86 0.67 -21.87
C ARG A 79 2.26 1.76 -21.00
N MET A 80 1.05 1.56 -20.47
CA MET A 80 0.43 2.52 -19.55
C MET A 80 1.23 2.61 -18.26
N LEU A 81 1.58 1.47 -17.64
CA LEU A 81 2.42 1.43 -16.45
C LEU A 81 3.79 2.09 -16.69
N SER A 82 4.45 1.78 -17.81
CA SER A 82 5.73 2.40 -18.19
C SER A 82 5.63 3.92 -18.35
N ARG A 83 4.50 4.45 -18.83
CA ARG A 83 4.29 5.91 -18.95
C ARG A 83 4.11 6.58 -17.60
N VAL A 84 3.45 5.91 -16.64
CA VAL A 84 3.34 6.40 -15.26
C VAL A 84 4.71 6.44 -14.60
N ILE A 85 5.54 5.40 -14.80
CA ILE A 85 6.93 5.40 -14.30
C ILE A 85 7.74 6.53 -14.97
N GLY A 86 7.62 6.67 -16.29
CA GLY A 86 8.37 7.62 -17.09
C GLY A 86 9.83 7.20 -17.28
N GLU A 87 10.55 7.96 -18.10
CA GLU A 87 11.97 7.70 -18.40
C GLU A 87 12.80 7.72 -17.11
N LYS A 88 13.48 6.61 -16.78
CA LYS A 88 14.28 6.44 -15.55
C LYS A 88 13.50 6.76 -14.26
N GLY A 89 12.17 6.62 -14.25
CA GLY A 89 11.34 6.93 -13.09
C GLY A 89 11.03 8.41 -12.88
N LYS A 90 11.47 9.31 -13.78
CA LYS A 90 11.33 10.77 -13.60
C LYS A 90 9.88 11.22 -13.36
N ALA A 91 8.92 10.64 -14.10
CA ALA A 91 7.51 11.02 -13.97
C ALA A 91 6.96 10.62 -12.61
N LYS A 92 7.20 9.36 -12.19
CA LYS A 92 6.87 8.89 -10.84
C LYS A 92 7.49 9.76 -9.76
N SER A 93 8.79 10.04 -9.83
CA SER A 93 9.49 10.84 -8.82
C SER A 93 8.95 12.27 -8.74
N MET A 94 8.63 12.87 -9.89
CA MET A 94 8.01 14.20 -9.93
C MET A 94 6.60 14.18 -9.31
N LEU A 95 5.80 13.13 -9.55
CA LEU A 95 4.50 12.96 -8.89
C LEU A 95 4.65 12.84 -7.37
N GLU A 96 5.56 11.99 -6.88
CA GLU A 96 5.85 11.84 -5.45
C GLU A 96 6.32 13.17 -4.83
N GLU A 97 7.15 13.95 -5.54
CA GLU A 97 7.64 15.24 -5.04
C GLU A 97 6.52 16.30 -4.96
N LEU A 98 5.69 16.41 -5.99
CA LEU A 98 4.63 17.41 -6.07
C LEU A 98 3.48 17.11 -5.11
N THR A 99 3.09 15.84 -5.00
CA THR A 99 1.95 15.41 -4.19
C THR A 99 2.33 15.08 -2.75
N LYS A 100 3.63 14.93 -2.47
CA LYS A 100 4.16 14.34 -1.22
C LYS A 100 3.68 12.91 -0.94
N ALA A 101 3.01 12.29 -1.91
CA ALA A 101 2.63 10.89 -1.86
C ALA A 101 3.84 9.99 -2.08
N LYS A 102 3.69 8.73 -1.72
CA LYS A 102 4.59 7.63 -2.07
C LYS A 102 3.87 6.71 -3.04
N ILE A 103 4.59 6.25 -4.06
CA ILE A 103 4.01 5.46 -5.14
C ILE A 103 4.77 4.14 -5.29
N VAL A 104 4.04 3.03 -5.41
CA VAL A 104 4.58 1.73 -5.80
C VAL A 104 3.80 1.22 -7.00
N ILE A 105 4.48 0.66 -7.99
CA ILE A 105 3.89 0.21 -9.24
C ILE A 105 4.30 -1.24 -9.46
N ASP A 106 3.32 -2.13 -9.66
CA ASP A 106 3.54 -3.54 -10.01
C ASP A 106 3.10 -3.83 -11.46
N ASP A 107 2.87 -5.09 -11.81
CA ASP A 107 2.50 -5.53 -13.16
C ASP A 107 1.08 -5.13 -13.60
N ARG A 108 0.25 -4.63 -12.67
CA ARG A 108 -1.15 -4.28 -12.94
C ARG A 108 -1.63 -3.02 -12.23
N PHE A 109 -1.10 -2.73 -11.06
CA PHE A 109 -1.62 -1.73 -10.14
C PHE A 109 -0.63 -0.59 -9.94
N VAL A 110 -1.20 0.60 -9.74
CA VAL A 110 -0.49 1.74 -9.15
C VAL A 110 -1.03 1.91 -7.74
N HIS A 111 -0.15 1.75 -6.77
CA HIS A 111 -0.44 1.89 -5.35
C HIS A 111 0.07 3.23 -4.86
N ILE A 112 -0.74 3.93 -4.07
CA ILE A 112 -0.45 5.28 -3.58
C ILE A 112 -0.66 5.31 -2.07
N LEU A 113 0.29 5.90 -1.35
CA LEU A 113 0.16 6.33 0.03
C LEU A 113 0.30 7.84 0.10
N ASP A 114 -0.72 8.53 0.57
CA ASP A 114 -0.73 9.98 0.69
C ASP A 114 -1.35 10.44 2.00
N TYR A 115 -1.11 11.71 2.33
CA TYR A 115 -1.75 12.40 3.44
C TYR A 115 -3.02 13.07 2.92
N TYR A 116 -4.15 12.81 3.57
CA TYR A 116 -5.45 13.41 3.21
C TYR A 116 -5.58 14.85 3.72
#